data_AF-A0A327TKK4-F1
#
_entry.id   AF-A0A327TKK4-F1
#
_cell.length_a   1.000
_cell.length_b   1.000
_cell.length_c   1.000
_cell.angle_alpha   90.00
_cell.angle_beta   90.00
_cell.angle_gamma   90.00
#
_symmetry.space_group_name_H-M   'P 1'
#
loop_
_entity.id
_entity.type
_entity.pdbx_description
1 polymer ?
#
loop_
_entity_poly.entity_id
_entity_poly.type
_entity_poly.pdbx_seq_one_letter_code
_entity_poly.pdbx_strand_id
1 'polypeptide(L)'
;MSRSSPVRRGEAANTESGEVVQMVFFEDEAVQRTRVRYDWTPNPGRHVNVPKTLLAKLYAKDSGYTAKHRDLFFFYLGHSPDGAQPLRMTYKEIAQEVGGRAATISTLLGTLHAGGLLLEAERVGRMKFYRVNPRAGFDGPAANQVEAVKDARLPVVPAPATSAQRKKEAS
;
A
#
# COMPACT_ATOMS: atom_id res chain seq x y z
N MET A 1 -26.59 -46.70 7.56
CA MET A 1 -26.25 -45.27 7.39
C MET A 1 -25.69 -44.75 8.70
N SER A 2 -24.36 -44.73 8.84
CA SER A 2 -23.68 -44.23 10.05
C SER A 2 -23.37 -42.75 9.84
N ARG A 3 -24.01 -41.85 10.61
CA ARG A 3 -23.64 -40.44 10.65
C ARG A 3 -22.50 -40.29 11.65
N SER A 4 -21.27 -40.14 11.15
CA SER A 4 -20.13 -39.75 11.99
C SER A 4 -20.38 -38.33 12.51
N SER A 5 -20.48 -38.18 13.83
CA SER A 5 -20.62 -36.86 14.49
C SER A 5 -19.33 -36.05 14.33
N PRO A 6 -19.37 -34.75 13.93
CA PRO A 6 -18.19 -33.93 13.66
C PRO A 6 -17.59 -33.39 14.97
N VAL A 7 -17.31 -34.28 15.91
CA VAL A 7 -16.79 -33.91 17.22
C VAL A 7 -15.29 -34.13 17.20
N ARG A 8 -14.53 -33.04 17.06
CA ARG A 8 -13.08 -33.09 17.30
C ARG A 8 -12.85 -33.17 18.81
N ARG A 9 -12.07 -34.16 19.24
CA ARG A 9 -11.67 -34.34 20.64
C ARG A 9 -10.19 -34.04 20.78
N GLY A 10 -9.83 -33.26 21.79
CA GLY A 10 -8.44 -32.99 22.16
C GLY A 10 -8.26 -33.17 23.65
N GLU A 11 -7.07 -33.58 24.07
CA GLU A 11 -6.72 -33.65 25.49
C GLU A 11 -5.82 -32.46 25.81
N ALA A 12 -6.13 -31.78 26.92
CA ALA A 12 -5.26 -30.76 27.49
C ALA A 12 -5.10 -31.04 28.99
N ALA A 13 -3.91 -30.79 29.52
CA ALA A 13 -3.68 -30.83 30.95
C ALA A 13 -3.86 -29.42 31.52
N ASN A 14 -4.67 -29.30 32.57
CA ASN A 14 -4.73 -28.07 33.35
C ASN A 14 -3.41 -27.93 34.13
N THR A 15 -2.62 -26.91 33.82
CA THR A 15 -1.29 -26.70 34.40
C THR A 15 -1.31 -26.31 35.88
N GLU A 16 -2.47 -25.93 36.43
CA GLU A 16 -2.62 -25.55 37.84
C GLU A 16 -3.10 -26.73 38.70
N SER A 17 -4.00 -27.58 38.20
CA SER A 17 -4.53 -28.74 38.94
C SER A 17 -3.88 -30.08 38.58
N GLY A 18 -3.16 -30.15 37.46
CA GLY A 18 -2.58 -31.39 36.92
C GLY A 18 -3.60 -32.35 36.31
N GLU A 19 -4.88 -31.96 36.26
CA GLU A 19 -5.94 -32.80 35.71
C GLU A 19 -5.92 -32.80 34.18
N VAL A 20 -6.04 -34.00 33.59
CA VAL A 20 -6.22 -34.16 32.14
C VAL A 20 -7.70 -33.99 31.81
N VAL A 21 -8.02 -32.93 31.07
CA VAL A 21 -9.38 -32.64 30.63
C VAL A 21 -9.56 -33.02 29.16
N GLN A 22 -10.65 -33.74 28.90
CA GLN A 22 -11.07 -34.05 27.53
C GLN A 22 -11.90 -32.88 27.00
N MET A 23 -11.34 -32.15 26.04
CA MET A 23 -12.04 -31.07 25.36
C MET A 23 -12.88 -31.65 24.23
N VAL A 24 -14.17 -31.34 24.27
CA VAL A 24 -15.14 -31.66 23.23
C VAL A 24 -15.41 -30.39 22.46
N PHE A 25 -14.89 -30.30 21.23
CA PHE A 25 -15.18 -29.17 20.35
C PHE A 25 -16.50 -29.44 19.63
N PHE A 26 -17.53 -28.69 20.00
CA PHE A 26 -18.80 -28.66 19.28
C PHE A 26 -18.64 -27.72 18.09
N GLU A 27 -18.31 -28.27 16.93
CA GLU A 27 -18.41 -27.52 15.67
C GLU A 27 -19.91 -27.41 15.33
N ASP A 28 -20.51 -26.29 15.70
CA ASP A 28 -21.85 -25.95 15.24
C ASP A 28 -21.78 -25.72 13.73
N GLU A 29 -22.32 -26.66 12.93
CA GLU A 29 -22.35 -26.55 11.47
C GLU A 29 -23.06 -25.25 11.01
N ALA A 30 -23.94 -24.67 11.85
CA ALA A 30 -24.57 -23.37 11.61
C ALA A 30 -23.64 -22.16 11.83
N VAL A 31 -22.54 -22.35 12.58
CA VAL A 31 -21.46 -21.38 12.80
C VAL A 31 -20.22 -21.76 11.97
N GLN A 32 -20.39 -22.53 10.89
CA GLN A 32 -19.68 -22.18 9.67
C GLN A 32 -20.21 -20.80 9.25
N ARG A 33 -19.69 -19.73 9.88
CA ARG A 33 -19.75 -18.39 9.31
C ARG A 33 -19.28 -18.59 7.89
N THR A 34 -20.21 -18.61 6.95
CA THR A 34 -19.94 -18.57 5.52
C THR A 34 -18.97 -17.42 5.43
N ARG A 35 -17.68 -17.70 5.21
CA ARG A 35 -16.66 -16.66 5.32
C ARG A 35 -17.14 -15.59 4.36
N VAL A 36 -17.64 -14.48 4.90
CA VAL A 36 -18.09 -13.34 4.10
C VAL A 36 -16.80 -12.77 3.54
N ARG A 37 -16.34 -13.39 2.46
CA ARG A 37 -15.30 -12.83 1.62
C ARG A 37 -16.02 -11.77 0.84
N TYR A 38 -15.50 -10.55 0.91
CA TYR A 38 -15.86 -9.55 -0.07
C TYR A 38 -15.62 -10.16 -1.46
N ASP A 39 -16.70 -10.40 -2.20
CA ASP A 39 -16.62 -10.86 -3.57
C ASP A 39 -16.32 -9.63 -4.43
N TRP A 40 -15.09 -9.57 -4.94
CA TRP A 40 -14.59 -8.46 -5.75
C TRP A 40 -14.75 -8.72 -7.25
N THR A 41 -15.46 -9.76 -7.66
CA THR A 41 -15.72 -10.07 -9.08
C THR A 41 -16.52 -8.93 -9.74
N PRO A 42 -16.12 -8.43 -10.93
CA PRO A 42 -15.17 -8.99 -11.88
C PRO A 42 -13.71 -8.53 -11.73
N ASN A 43 -13.39 -7.70 -10.75
CA ASN A 43 -12.03 -7.19 -10.51
C ASN A 43 -11.44 -7.81 -9.23
N PRO A 44 -11.20 -9.15 -9.20
CA PRO A 44 -10.56 -9.78 -8.06
C PRO A 44 -9.17 -9.18 -7.88
N GLY A 45 -8.80 -8.83 -6.65
CA GLY A 45 -7.54 -8.16 -6.44
C GLY A 45 -7.20 -7.92 -4.98
N ARG A 46 -5.94 -7.54 -4.77
CA ARG A 46 -5.43 -7.09 -3.48
C ARG A 46 -5.76 -5.62 -3.29
N HIS A 47 -5.96 -5.22 -2.04
CA HIS A 47 -6.34 -3.86 -1.68
C HIS A 47 -5.13 -3.07 -1.24
N VAL A 48 -5.09 -1.80 -1.65
CA VAL A 48 -4.07 -0.86 -1.22
C VAL A 48 -4.68 0.06 -0.17
N ASN A 49 -4.05 0.09 1.01
CA ASN A 49 -4.48 0.99 2.07
C ASN A 49 -3.94 2.39 1.79
N VAL A 50 -4.81 3.40 1.73
CA VAL A 50 -4.42 4.81 1.55
C VAL A 50 -5.10 5.66 2.64
N PRO A 51 -4.36 6.48 3.41
CA PRO A 51 -4.96 7.32 4.43
C PRO A 51 -5.90 8.37 3.81
N LYS A 52 -7.19 8.34 4.18
CA LYS A 52 -8.19 9.31 3.67
C LYS A 52 -7.81 10.77 3.97
N THR A 53 -7.23 11.02 5.13
CA THR A 53 -6.78 12.37 5.53
C THR A 53 -5.65 12.89 4.65
N LEU A 54 -4.71 12.03 4.26
CA LEU A 54 -3.67 12.38 3.28
C LEU A 54 -4.32 12.65 1.92
N LEU A 55 -5.21 11.77 1.47
CA LEU A 55 -5.85 11.92 0.17
C LEU A 55 -6.62 13.25 0.08
N ALA A 56 -7.42 13.58 1.08
CA ALA A 56 -8.10 14.87 1.15
C ALA A 56 -7.13 16.06 1.03
N LYS A 57 -5.98 16.01 1.72
CA LYS A 57 -4.94 17.03 1.62
C LYS A 57 -4.36 17.16 0.21
N LEU A 58 -4.17 16.05 -0.52
CA LEU A 58 -3.66 16.10 -1.90
C LEU A 58 -4.61 16.79 -2.89
N TYR A 59 -5.91 16.76 -2.61
CA TYR A 59 -6.94 17.41 -3.42
C TYR A 59 -7.25 18.86 -2.98
N ALA A 60 -6.71 19.31 -1.84
CA ALA A 60 -6.86 20.68 -1.40
C ALA A 60 -6.25 21.67 -2.42
N LYS A 61 -6.84 22.85 -2.56
CA LYS A 61 -6.43 23.87 -3.55
C LYS A 61 -4.99 24.32 -3.35
N ASP A 62 -4.54 24.35 -2.11
CA ASP A 62 -3.21 24.76 -1.65
C ASP A 62 -2.23 23.59 -1.51
N SER A 63 -2.59 22.37 -1.96
CA SER A 63 -1.76 21.18 -1.76
C SER A 63 -0.40 21.23 -2.47
N GLY A 64 -0.22 22.14 -3.43
CA GLY A 64 0.96 22.18 -4.31
C GLY A 64 1.03 21.03 -5.32
N TYR A 65 0.11 20.06 -5.27
CA TYR A 65 0.02 18.94 -6.19
C TYR A 65 -1.03 19.20 -7.28
N THR A 66 -0.60 19.12 -8.53
CA THR A 66 -1.52 19.19 -9.68
C THR A 66 -2.22 17.85 -9.94
N ALA A 67 -3.24 17.84 -10.80
CA ALA A 67 -3.92 16.61 -11.23
C ALA A 67 -2.92 15.55 -11.72
N LYS A 68 -1.96 15.94 -12.57
CA LYS A 68 -0.93 15.04 -13.09
C LYS A 68 -0.07 14.39 -12.01
N HIS A 69 0.19 15.08 -10.90
CA HIS A 69 0.91 14.47 -9.77
C HIS A 69 0.05 13.40 -9.10
N ARG A 70 -1.24 13.69 -8.90
CA ARG A 70 -2.19 12.73 -8.32
C ARG A 70 -2.38 11.52 -9.23
N ASP A 71 -2.58 11.74 -10.53
CA ASP A 71 -2.73 10.66 -11.52
C ASP A 71 -1.51 9.75 -11.51
N LEU A 72 -0.31 10.33 -11.48
CA LEU A 72 0.93 9.55 -11.40
C LEU A 72 1.09 8.84 -10.05
N PHE A 73 0.66 9.43 -8.94
CA PHE A 73 0.64 8.75 -7.64
C PHE A 73 -0.32 7.55 -7.65
N PHE A 74 -1.53 7.71 -8.19
CA PHE A 74 -2.50 6.61 -8.35
C PHE A 74 -2.02 5.54 -9.33
N PHE A 75 -1.31 5.93 -10.38
CA PHE A 75 -0.64 4.98 -11.27
C PHE A 75 0.32 4.09 -10.49
N TYR A 76 1.15 4.64 -9.59
CA TYR A 76 2.01 3.85 -8.72
C TYR A 76 1.22 2.97 -7.75
N LEU A 77 0.12 3.45 -7.17
CA LEU A 77 -0.73 2.60 -6.32
C LEU A 77 -1.31 1.40 -7.07
N GLY A 78 -1.63 1.55 -8.35
CA GLY A 78 -2.21 0.48 -9.17
C GLY A 78 -1.20 -0.46 -9.83
N HIS A 79 0.06 -0.03 -10.01
CA HIS A 79 1.07 -0.78 -10.77
C HIS A 79 2.28 -1.23 -9.95
N SER A 80 2.53 -0.63 -8.78
CA SER A 80 3.63 -1.07 -7.93
C SER A 80 3.41 -2.51 -7.47
N PRO A 81 4.46 -3.34 -7.44
CA PRO A 81 4.36 -4.68 -6.88
C PRO A 81 4.10 -4.63 -5.36
N ASP A 82 3.82 -5.79 -4.80
CA ASP A 82 3.45 -5.97 -3.40
C ASP A 82 4.54 -5.52 -2.43
N GLY A 83 4.17 -5.28 -1.17
CA GLY A 83 5.14 -5.04 -0.09
C GLY A 83 6.00 -3.78 -0.28
N ALA A 84 5.50 -2.78 -1.01
CA ALA A 84 6.25 -1.58 -1.37
C ALA A 84 7.55 -1.87 -2.14
N GLN A 85 7.53 -2.86 -3.04
CA GLN A 85 8.61 -3.06 -4.01
C GLN A 85 8.67 -1.92 -5.05
N PRO A 86 9.83 -1.67 -5.67
CA PRO A 86 9.95 -0.64 -6.71
C PRO A 86 9.16 -1.00 -7.96
N LEU A 87 8.50 0.00 -8.55
CA LEU A 87 7.98 -0.10 -9.90
C LEU A 87 9.16 0.03 -10.89
N ARG A 88 9.51 -1.07 -11.54
CA ARG A 88 10.64 -1.14 -12.49
C ARG A 88 10.19 -0.80 -13.91
N MET A 89 9.65 0.40 -14.08
CA MET A 89 9.34 0.98 -15.38
C MET A 89 10.20 2.24 -15.60
N THR A 90 10.71 2.40 -16.82
CA THR A 90 11.40 3.61 -17.26
C THR A 90 10.41 4.77 -17.41
N TYR A 91 10.92 6.01 -17.37
CA TYR A 91 10.09 7.19 -17.58
C TYR A 91 9.40 7.21 -18.95
N LYS A 92 9.96 6.52 -19.95
CA LYS A 92 9.37 6.40 -21.28
C LYS A 92 8.16 5.46 -21.26
N GLU A 93 8.30 4.30 -20.63
CA GLU A 93 7.20 3.33 -20.49
C GLU A 93 6.05 3.93 -19.67
N ILE A 94 6.35 4.58 -18.55
CA ILE A 94 5.33 5.28 -17.75
C ILE A 94 4.65 6.38 -18.57
N ALA A 95 5.41 7.13 -19.38
CA ALA A 95 4.82 8.16 -20.24
C ALA A 95 3.95 7.59 -21.36
N GLN A 96 4.19 6.34 -21.80
CA GLN A 96 3.35 5.66 -22.78
C GLN A 96 2.02 5.23 -22.16
N GLU A 97 2.04 4.72 -20.92
CA GLU A 97 0.82 4.31 -20.19
C GLU A 97 -0.03 5.50 -19.74
N VAL A 98 0.58 6.48 -19.07
CA VAL A 98 -0.13 7.61 -18.46
C VAL A 98 -0.36 8.75 -19.48
N GLY A 99 0.36 8.73 -20.59
CA GLY A 99 0.39 9.80 -21.58
C GLY A 99 1.31 10.95 -21.19
N GLY A 100 2.06 11.45 -22.18
CA GLY A 100 2.93 12.62 -22.04
C GLY A 100 4.37 12.40 -22.47
N ARG A 101 5.29 13.17 -21.90
CA ARG A 101 6.73 13.10 -22.21
C ARG A 101 7.50 12.54 -21.03
N ALA A 102 8.52 11.71 -21.28
CA ALA A 102 9.38 11.14 -20.25
C ALA A 102 10.03 12.20 -19.33
N ALA A 103 10.40 13.37 -19.87
CA ALA A 103 10.94 14.48 -19.08
C ALA A 103 9.92 15.05 -18.07
N THR A 104 8.64 15.10 -18.47
CA THR A 104 7.55 15.50 -17.56
C THR A 104 7.40 14.48 -16.45
N ILE A 105 7.39 13.17 -16.77
CA ILE A 105 7.31 12.10 -15.77
C ILE A 105 8.44 12.21 -14.75
N SER A 106 9.69 12.37 -15.20
CA SER A 106 10.85 12.58 -14.32
C SER A 106 10.66 13.75 -13.34
N THR A 107 10.12 14.87 -13.83
CA THR A 107 9.85 16.06 -13.01
C THR A 107 8.75 15.82 -11.98
N LEU A 108 7.66 15.17 -12.39
CA LEU A 108 6.54 14.81 -11.51
C LEU A 108 7.00 13.82 -10.42
N LEU A 109 7.77 12.80 -10.79
CA LEU A 109 8.36 11.83 -9.85
C LEU A 109 9.29 12.50 -8.86
N GLY A 110 10.12 13.45 -9.30
CA GLY A 110 10.96 14.25 -8.42
C GLY A 110 10.15 15.01 -7.36
N THR A 111 9.01 15.58 -7.74
CA THR A 111 8.11 16.32 -6.82
C THR A 111 7.38 15.38 -5.86
N LEU A 112 6.86 14.26 -6.35
CA LEU A 112 6.23 13.21 -5.52
C LEU A 112 7.24 12.61 -4.54
N HIS A 113 8.47 12.40 -4.97
CA HIS A 113 9.55 11.98 -4.10
C HIS A 113 9.84 13.04 -3.05
N ALA A 114 10.05 14.30 -3.43
CA ALA A 114 10.38 15.38 -2.51
C ALA A 114 9.34 15.52 -1.38
N GLY A 115 8.04 15.43 -1.69
CA GLY A 115 6.99 15.45 -0.68
C GLY A 115 6.68 14.11 -0.03
N GLY A 116 7.52 13.10 -0.21
CA GLY A 116 7.43 11.83 0.50
C GLY A 116 6.24 10.96 0.13
N LEU A 117 5.59 11.17 -1.02
CA LEU A 117 4.55 10.26 -1.52
C LEU A 117 5.18 9.01 -2.14
N LEU A 118 6.33 9.18 -2.79
CA LEU A 118 7.17 8.10 -3.31
C LEU A 118 8.55 8.12 -2.65
N LEU A 119 9.18 6.95 -2.56
CA LEU A 119 10.56 6.80 -2.07
C LEU A 119 11.42 6.23 -3.19
N GLU A 120 12.65 6.72 -3.31
CA GLU A 120 13.65 6.09 -4.18
C GLU A 120 13.98 4.73 -3.55
N ALA A 121 13.93 3.67 -4.35
CA ALA A 121 14.15 2.29 -3.90
C ALA A 121 15.35 1.66 -4.57
N GLU A 122 15.53 1.90 -5.87
CA GLU A 122 16.66 1.36 -6.63
C GLU A 122 17.20 2.40 -7.61
N ARG A 123 18.47 2.23 -7.99
CA ARG A 123 19.12 3.06 -9.00
C ARG A 123 19.95 2.17 -9.93
N VAL A 124 19.69 2.28 -11.23
CA VAL A 124 20.46 1.59 -12.28
C VAL A 124 21.07 2.64 -13.20
N GLY A 125 22.39 2.83 -13.07
CA GLY A 125 23.10 3.92 -13.74
C GLY A 125 22.55 5.31 -13.36
N ARG A 126 21.95 6.00 -14.33
CA ARG A 126 21.31 7.32 -14.13
C ARG A 126 19.81 7.23 -13.86
N MET A 127 19.20 6.05 -14.02
CA MET A 127 17.77 5.84 -13.83
C MET A 127 17.46 5.56 -12.35
N LYS A 128 16.38 6.15 -11.85
CA LYS A 128 15.87 5.94 -10.49
C LYS A 128 14.55 5.21 -10.56
N PHE A 129 14.39 4.17 -9.75
CA PHE A 129 13.13 3.48 -9.56
C PHE A 129 12.55 3.82 -8.21
N TYR A 130 11.24 4.06 -8.22
CA TYR A 130 10.51 4.53 -7.07
C TYR A 130 9.55 3.45 -6.58
N ARG A 131 9.27 3.48 -5.29
CA ARG A 131 8.20 2.72 -4.63
C ARG A 131 7.22 3.66 -3.95
N VAL A 132 6.01 3.19 -3.72
CA VAL A 132 5.04 3.89 -2.87
C VAL A 132 5.61 4.00 -1.46
N ASN A 133 5.52 5.19 -0.85
CA ASN A 133 5.85 5.34 0.56
C ASN A 133 4.80 4.56 1.39
N PRO A 134 5.19 3.61 2.26
CA PRO A 134 4.24 2.82 3.07
C PRO A 134 3.37 3.67 4.02
N ARG A 135 3.76 4.93 4.30
CA ARG A 135 2.94 5.91 5.02
C ARG A 135 1.93 6.65 4.13
N ALA A 136 2.15 6.68 2.82
CA ALA A 136 1.24 7.26 1.83
C ALA A 136 0.27 6.22 1.25
N GLY A 137 0.74 4.99 1.06
CA GLY A 137 -0.09 3.86 0.70
C GLY A 137 0.66 2.54 0.84
N PHE A 138 -0.04 1.44 1.10
CA PHE A 138 0.60 0.14 1.24
C PHE A 138 -0.25 -0.99 0.68
N ASP A 139 0.37 -1.79 -0.19
CA ASP A 139 -0.21 -3.01 -0.73
C ASP A 139 0.32 -4.22 0.05
N GLY A 140 -0.42 -4.64 1.07
CA GLY A 140 -0.07 -5.80 1.88
C GLY A 140 -0.77 -5.87 3.23
N PRO A 141 -0.46 -6.91 4.01
CA PRO A 141 -1.00 -7.08 5.36
C PRO A 141 -0.63 -5.91 6.28
N ALA A 142 -1.52 -5.57 7.22
CA ALA A 142 -1.31 -4.48 8.18
C ALA A 142 -0.03 -4.66 9.03
N ALA A 143 0.29 -5.89 9.44
CA ALA A 143 1.52 -6.19 10.18
C ALA A 143 2.78 -5.79 9.38
N ASN A 144 2.81 -6.09 8.07
CA ASN A 144 3.92 -5.73 7.21
C ASN A 144 4.00 -4.21 7.00
N GLN A 145 2.85 -3.53 6.98
CA GLN A 145 2.82 -2.08 6.91
C GLN A 145 3.43 -1.44 8.15
N VAL A 146 3.13 -1.96 9.35
CA VAL A 146 3.70 -1.48 10.62
C VAL A 146 5.22 -1.53 10.59
N GLU A 147 5.79 -2.61 10.07
CA GLU A 147 7.24 -2.73 9.89
C GLU A 147 7.75 -1.75 8.83
N ALA A 148 7.09 -1.67 7.67
CA ALA A 148 7.52 -0.82 6.57
C ALA A 148 7.49 0.68 6.89
N VAL A 149 6.61 1.15 7.78
CA VAL A 149 6.52 2.57 8.13
C VAL A 149 7.60 3.04 9.11
N LYS A 150 8.30 2.15 9.82
CA LYS A 150 9.29 2.53 10.85
C LYS A 150 10.35 3.48 10.31
N ASP A 151 10.92 3.14 9.16
CA ASP A 151 12.01 3.91 8.53
C ASP A 151 11.52 4.86 7.42
N ALA A 152 10.21 4.90 7.17
CA ALA A 152 9.65 5.72 6.12
C ALA A 152 9.37 7.14 6.61
N ARG A 153 9.85 8.15 5.88
CA ARG A 153 9.52 9.56 6.15
C ARG A 153 8.03 9.83 5.98
N LEU A 154 7.53 10.86 6.68
CA LEU A 154 6.13 11.28 6.55
C LEU A 154 5.89 11.98 5.20
N PRO A 155 4.74 11.71 4.54
CA PRO A 155 4.29 12.51 3.40
C PRO A 155 4.04 13.96 3.83
N VAL A 156 4.42 14.90 2.99
CA VAL A 156 4.33 16.34 3.23
C VAL A 156 3.34 16.95 2.23
N VAL A 157 2.39 17.71 2.77
CA VAL A 157 1.48 18.57 2.01
C VAL A 157 1.43 19.92 2.74
N PRO A 158 1.70 21.05 2.07
CA PRO A 158 1.82 21.24 0.61
C PRO A 158 3.12 20.66 0.01
N ALA A 159 3.12 20.44 -1.31
CA ALA A 159 4.25 19.92 -2.06
C ALA A 159 5.49 20.80 -1.85
N PRO A 160 6.66 20.24 -1.53
CA PRO A 160 7.88 21.03 -1.34
C PRO A 160 8.26 21.79 -2.61
N ALA A 161 8.70 23.05 -2.44
CA ALA A 161 9.17 23.86 -3.56
C ALA A 161 10.30 23.13 -4.32
N THR A 162 10.08 22.91 -5.61
CA THR A 162 11.07 22.33 -6.52
C THR A 162 12.26 23.27 -6.66
N SER A 163 13.44 22.74 -7.02
CA SER A 163 14.63 23.56 -7.28
C SER A 163 14.40 24.61 -8.38
N ALA A 164 13.50 24.33 -9.33
CA ALA A 164 13.07 25.27 -10.36
C ALA A 164 12.20 26.41 -9.79
N GLN A 165 11.30 26.12 -8.83
CA GLN A 165 10.49 27.14 -8.16
C GLN A 165 11.34 28.03 -7.24
N ARG A 166 12.28 27.45 -6.48
CA ARG A 166 13.18 28.21 -5.60
C ARG A 166 14.06 29.19 -6.37
N LYS A 167 14.49 28.84 -7.59
CA LYS A 167 15.27 29.77 -8.45
C LYS A 167 14.44 30.96 -8.92
N LYS A 168 13.14 30.78 -9.15
CA LYS A 168 12.23 31.84 -9.59
C LYS A 168 11.83 32.78 -8.44
N GLU A 169 11.81 32.30 -7.20
CA GLU A 169 11.59 33.14 -6.01
C GLU A 169 12.85 33.91 -5.59
N ALA A 170 14.03 33.48 -6.04
CA ALA A 170 15.32 34.10 -5.75
C ALA A 170 15.83 35.03 -6.88
N SER A 171 15.04 35.26 -7.93
CA SER A 171 15.32 36.19 -9.04
C SER A 171 14.26 37.27 -9.09
#